data_AF-A0A4Z0V5Q5-F1
#
_entry.id   AF-A0A4Z0V5Q5-F1
#
_cell.length_a   1.000
_cell.length_b   1.000
_cell.length_c   1.000
_cell.angle_alpha   90.00
_cell.angle_beta   90.00
_cell.angle_gamma   90.00
#
_symmetry.space_group_name_H-M   'P 1'
#
loop_
_entity.id
_entity.type
_entity.pdbx_description
1 polymer ?
#
loop_
_entity_poly.entity_id
_entity_poly.type
_entity_poly.pdbx_seq_one_letter_code
_entity_poly.pdbx_strand_id
1 'polypeptide(L)'
;MLDPKQLKADILEDMRVELSDEFDRNFERKGFFSDKWKPRAHDYARGSLLMQSKAMRRSTQGEVSGDGVRFTSSEPYTALHNEGGTITVTGKMKRFFWAKFKETGEVGWKYMALMKVGQVIKIPQRQFIGDGPETQKLIRDVIQSNLDKFNLQLTEFLRQ
;
A
#
# COMPACT_ATOMS: atom_id res chain seq x y z
N MET A 1 11.99 -30.94 17.01
CA MET A 1 10.71 -31.32 17.66
C MET A 1 9.60 -30.58 16.94
N LEU A 2 8.48 -31.23 16.70
CA LEU A 2 7.28 -30.58 16.14
C LEU A 2 6.76 -29.58 17.19
N ASP A 3 6.86 -28.28 16.89
CA ASP A 3 6.44 -27.22 17.79
C ASP A 3 5.35 -26.38 17.13
N PRO A 4 4.10 -26.39 17.67
CA PRO A 4 3.01 -25.55 17.16
C PRO A 4 3.33 -24.05 17.20
N LYS A 5 4.18 -23.59 18.13
CA LYS A 5 4.60 -22.19 18.18
C LYS A 5 5.50 -21.83 17.01
N GLN A 6 6.41 -22.74 16.65
CA GLN A 6 7.27 -22.58 15.48
C GLN A 6 6.44 -22.56 14.19
N LEU A 7 5.50 -23.50 14.03
CA LEU A 7 4.59 -23.52 12.87
C LEU A 7 3.84 -22.19 12.71
N LYS A 8 3.32 -21.65 13.80
CA LYS A 8 2.64 -20.33 13.77
C LYS A 8 3.60 -19.21 13.35
N ALA A 9 4.82 -19.20 13.90
CA ALA A 9 5.82 -18.19 13.55
C ALA A 9 6.21 -18.27 12.06
N ASP A 10 6.40 -19.48 11.55
CA ASP A 10 6.73 -19.73 10.14
C ASP A 10 5.60 -19.27 9.20
N ILE A 11 4.34 -19.59 9.54
CA ILE A 11 3.17 -19.11 8.79
C ILE A 11 3.14 -17.58 8.75
N LEU A 12 3.31 -16.91 9.89
CA LEU A 12 3.23 -15.45 9.96
C LEU A 12 4.36 -14.78 9.20
N GLU A 13 5.57 -15.35 9.24
CA GLU A 13 6.71 -14.82 8.52
C GLU A 13 6.59 -15.04 7.00
N ASP A 14 6.18 -16.23 6.57
CA ASP A 14 5.90 -16.51 5.15
C ASP A 14 4.77 -15.59 4.64
N MET A 15 3.72 -15.38 5.45
CA MET A 15 2.64 -14.44 5.11
C MET A 15 3.18 -13.02 4.94
N ARG A 16 4.07 -12.57 5.83
CA ARG A 16 4.68 -11.24 5.75
C ARG A 16 5.47 -11.06 4.46
N VAL A 17 6.28 -12.05 4.10
CA VAL A 17 7.10 -12.03 2.89
C VAL A 17 6.22 -12.01 1.64
N GLU A 18 5.31 -12.98 1.51
CA GLU A 18 4.48 -13.14 0.32
C GLU A 18 3.54 -11.94 0.10
N LEU A 19 2.89 -11.45 1.17
CA LEU A 19 2.04 -10.26 1.08
C LEU A 19 2.86 -9.01 0.73
N SER A 20 4.06 -8.86 1.28
CA SER A 20 4.93 -7.71 0.97
C SER A 20 5.31 -7.69 -0.50
N ASP A 21 5.72 -8.84 -1.03
CA ASP A 21 6.09 -8.99 -2.44
C ASP A 21 4.89 -8.73 -3.36
N GLU A 22 3.71 -9.25 -3.01
CA GLU A 22 2.52 -9.06 -3.83
C GLU A 22 2.01 -7.62 -3.82
N PHE A 23 2.02 -6.95 -2.67
CA PHE A 23 1.69 -5.53 -2.58
C PHE A 23 2.73 -4.63 -3.25
N ASP A 24 4.01 -5.01 -3.27
CA ASP A 24 5.03 -4.33 -4.06
C ASP A 24 4.76 -4.44 -5.57
N ARG A 25 4.38 -5.65 -6.05
CA ARG A 25 3.98 -5.88 -7.45
C ARG A 25 2.78 -5.04 -7.89
N ASN A 26 1.86 -4.69 -6.97
CA ASN A 26 0.73 -3.80 -7.28
C ASN A 26 1.16 -2.42 -7.79
N PHE A 27 2.33 -1.92 -7.35
CA PHE A 27 2.89 -0.67 -7.87
C PHE A 27 3.34 -0.78 -9.32
N GLU A 28 3.85 -1.94 -9.73
CA GLU A 28 4.26 -2.21 -11.10
C GLU A 28 3.06 -2.40 -12.01
N ARG A 29 2.04 -3.12 -11.51
CA ARG A 29 0.75 -3.29 -12.18
C ARG A 29 -0.05 -1.99 -12.28
N LYS A 30 0.21 -1.01 -11.39
CA LYS A 30 -0.55 0.23 -11.23
C LYS A 30 -2.02 -0.05 -10.91
N GLY A 31 -2.22 -0.98 -9.97
CA GLY A 31 -3.53 -1.49 -9.60
C GLY A 31 -3.44 -2.37 -8.37
N PHE A 32 -4.57 -2.56 -7.69
CA PHE A 32 -4.70 -3.56 -6.65
C PHE A 32 -5.04 -4.89 -7.33
N PHE A 33 -4.04 -5.77 -7.49
CA PHE A 33 -4.18 -6.98 -8.30
C PHE A 33 -4.65 -6.67 -9.73
N SER A 34 -5.88 -7.06 -10.08
CA SER A 34 -6.53 -6.79 -11.36
C SER A 34 -7.16 -5.39 -11.44
N ASP A 35 -7.44 -4.74 -10.31
CA ASP A 35 -8.16 -3.47 -10.24
C ASP A 35 -7.23 -2.27 -10.51
N LYS A 36 -7.23 -1.79 -11.75
CA LYS A 36 -6.38 -0.67 -12.19
C LYS A 36 -6.72 0.64 -11.48
N TRP A 37 -5.68 1.38 -11.11
CA TRP A 37 -5.83 2.71 -10.52
C TRP A 37 -6.44 3.70 -11.50
N LYS A 38 -7.23 4.63 -10.96
CA LYS A 38 -7.74 5.76 -11.75
C LYS A 38 -6.57 6.61 -12.30
N PRO A 39 -6.58 6.93 -13.60
CA PRO A 39 -5.51 7.70 -14.23
C PRO A 39 -5.43 9.12 -13.67
N ARG A 40 -4.35 9.81 -14.00
CA ARG A 40 -4.23 11.25 -13.71
C ARG A 40 -5.21 12.01 -14.60
N ALA A 41 -5.65 13.18 -14.13
CA ALA A 41 -6.48 14.07 -14.95
C ALA A 41 -5.72 14.65 -16.15
N HIS A 42 -4.39 14.72 -16.05
CA HIS A 42 -3.52 15.24 -17.09
C HIS A 42 -2.32 14.33 -17.29
N ASP A 43 -1.87 14.25 -18.54
CA ASP A 43 -0.63 13.58 -18.91
C ASP A 43 0.55 14.50 -18.63
N TYR A 44 1.46 14.01 -17.79
CA TYR A 44 2.70 14.68 -17.47
C TYR A 44 3.83 13.94 -18.19
N ALA A 45 4.75 14.68 -18.80
CA ALA A 45 5.87 14.12 -19.55
C ALA A 45 6.79 13.23 -18.69
N ARG A 46 6.81 13.43 -17.35
CA ARG A 46 7.72 12.74 -16.45
C ARG A 46 7.02 11.78 -15.50
N GLY A 47 7.37 10.51 -15.61
CA GLY A 47 7.11 9.47 -14.61
C GLY A 47 5.68 8.95 -14.58
N SER A 48 5.54 7.72 -14.06
CA SER A 48 4.23 7.07 -13.94
C SER A 48 3.56 7.35 -12.60
N LEU A 49 2.23 7.23 -12.57
CA LEU A 49 1.40 7.46 -11.40
C LEU A 49 1.91 6.64 -10.20
N LEU A 50 2.17 7.32 -9.08
CA LEU A 50 2.78 6.77 -7.84
C LEU A 50 4.18 6.15 -7.98
N MET A 51 4.74 6.14 -9.19
CA MET A 51 6.02 5.50 -9.52
C MET A 51 7.12 6.48 -9.92
N GLN A 52 6.81 7.79 -9.97
CA GLN A 52 7.81 8.81 -10.27
C GLN A 52 8.89 8.88 -9.19
N SER A 53 8.50 9.10 -7.92
CA SER A 53 9.43 9.10 -6.79
C SER A 53 9.55 7.73 -6.13
N LYS A 54 8.58 6.83 -6.35
CA LYS A 54 8.40 5.54 -5.66
C LYS A 54 8.36 5.67 -4.12
N ALA A 55 8.03 6.84 -3.58
CA ALA A 55 8.06 7.09 -2.13
C ALA A 55 7.17 6.10 -1.36
N MET A 56 5.89 5.97 -1.74
CA MET A 56 4.97 5.04 -1.08
C MET A 56 5.34 3.56 -1.24
N ARG A 57 5.96 3.18 -2.37
CA ARG A 57 6.47 1.81 -2.57
C ARG A 57 7.59 1.51 -1.58
N ARG A 58 8.54 2.44 -1.41
CA ARG A 58 9.68 2.29 -0.50
C ARG A 58 9.33 2.45 0.98
N SER A 59 8.29 3.23 1.29
CA SER A 59 7.92 3.53 2.67
C SER A 59 7.03 2.48 3.30
N THR A 60 6.41 1.63 2.49
CA THR A 60 5.54 0.55 2.97
C THR A 60 6.38 -0.59 3.56
N GLN A 61 6.06 -1.00 4.78
CA GLN A 61 6.74 -2.10 5.45
C GLN A 61 5.71 -3.01 6.13
N GLY A 62 5.89 -4.32 5.96
CA GLY A 62 5.15 -5.37 6.66
C GLY A 62 5.92 -5.87 7.88
N GLU A 63 5.26 -5.98 9.02
CA GLU A 63 5.80 -6.53 10.27
C GLU A 63 4.87 -7.63 10.81
N VAL A 64 5.43 -8.72 11.35
CA VAL A 64 4.64 -9.67 12.15
C VAL A 64 4.30 -9.00 13.47
N SER A 65 3.02 -8.98 13.83
CA SER A 65 2.53 -8.34 15.05
C SER A 65 1.43 -9.19 15.68
N GLY A 66 1.73 -9.78 16.84
CA GLY A 66 0.81 -10.67 17.55
C GLY A 66 0.45 -11.91 16.72
N ASP A 67 -0.82 -11.97 16.29
CA ASP A 67 -1.40 -13.10 15.57
C ASP A 67 -1.58 -12.81 14.06
N GLY A 68 -0.94 -11.77 13.54
CA GLY A 68 -1.08 -11.38 12.15
C GLY A 68 0.09 -10.58 11.61
N VAL A 69 -0.10 -10.06 10.40
CA VAL A 69 0.86 -9.20 9.71
C VAL A 69 0.27 -7.81 9.57
N ARG A 70 1.03 -6.81 9.99
CA ARG A 70 0.65 -5.40 9.93
C ARG A 70 1.48 -4.67 8.89
N PHE A 71 0.82 -3.87 8.06
CA PHE A 71 1.48 -2.99 7.10
C PHE A 71 1.41 -1.54 7.58
N THR A 72 2.54 -0.84 7.51
CA THR A 72 2.66 0.58 7.87
C THR A 72 3.40 1.36 6.78
N SER A 73 3.30 2.68 6.82
CA SER A 73 4.05 3.58 5.93
C SER A 73 4.52 4.81 6.69
N SER A 74 5.75 5.25 6.40
CA SER A 74 6.29 6.51 6.91
C SER A 74 5.77 7.75 6.16
N GLU A 75 5.08 7.58 5.04
CA GLU A 75 4.51 8.69 4.26
C GLU A 75 3.09 9.01 4.73
N PRO A 76 2.82 10.24 5.24
CA PRO A 76 1.56 10.56 5.91
C PRO A 76 0.33 10.59 4.97
N TYR A 77 0.56 10.68 3.66
CA TYR A 77 -0.51 10.69 2.65
C TYR A 77 -0.78 9.29 2.06
N THR A 78 -0.07 8.24 2.50
CA THR A 78 -0.25 6.86 2.01
C THR A 78 -1.69 6.40 2.19
N ALA A 79 -2.28 6.57 3.37
CA ALA A 79 -3.66 6.15 3.65
C ALA A 79 -4.66 6.85 2.70
N LEU A 80 -4.52 8.16 2.52
CA LEU A 80 -5.38 8.94 1.62
C LEU A 80 -5.28 8.47 0.16
N HIS A 81 -4.11 7.99 -0.28
CA HIS A 81 -3.97 7.39 -1.61
C HIS A 81 -4.56 5.98 -1.67
N ASN A 82 -4.33 5.15 -0.66
CA ASN A 82 -4.76 3.75 -0.64
C ASN A 82 -6.27 3.60 -0.52
N GLU A 83 -6.91 4.41 0.34
CA GLU A 83 -8.35 4.39 0.63
C GLU A 83 -9.12 5.41 -0.22
N GLY A 84 -8.42 6.39 -0.77
CA GLY A 84 -9.06 7.58 -1.33
C GLY A 84 -9.56 8.50 -0.21
N GLY A 85 -10.19 9.61 -0.60
CA GLY A 85 -10.80 10.49 0.39
C GLY A 85 -10.95 11.91 -0.10
N THR A 86 -11.08 12.82 0.86
CA THR A 86 -11.28 14.24 0.56
C THR A 86 -10.40 15.14 1.40
N ILE A 87 -9.99 16.27 0.82
CA ILE A 87 -9.24 17.32 1.50
C ILE A 87 -10.04 18.60 1.42
N THR A 88 -10.30 19.24 2.56
CA THR A 88 -10.96 20.54 2.58
C THR A 88 -9.91 21.65 2.50
N VAL A 89 -10.06 22.56 1.54
CA VAL A 89 -9.14 23.68 1.32
C VAL A 89 -9.18 24.63 2.52
N THR A 90 -8.04 24.82 3.16
CA THR A 90 -7.88 25.75 4.28
C THR A 90 -7.23 27.07 3.84
N GLY A 91 -7.42 28.14 4.61
CA GLY A 91 -6.72 29.41 4.38
C GLY A 91 -5.19 29.26 4.45
N LYS A 92 -4.67 28.37 5.30
CA LYS A 92 -3.23 28.06 5.40
C LYS A 92 -2.70 27.44 4.10
N MET A 93 -3.44 26.50 3.51
CA MET A 93 -3.09 25.90 2.22
C MET A 93 -3.01 26.95 1.11
N LYS A 94 -3.99 27.86 1.04
CA LYS A 94 -3.96 28.94 0.03
C LYS A 94 -2.72 29.83 0.15
N ARG A 95 -2.33 30.19 1.37
CA ARG A 95 -1.09 30.96 1.60
C ARG A 95 0.14 30.20 1.14
N PHE A 96 0.21 28.90 1.43
CA PHE A 96 1.29 28.04 0.94
C PHE A 96 1.32 27.97 -0.59
N PHE A 97 0.17 27.78 -1.25
CA PHE A 97 0.09 27.74 -2.71
C PHE A 97 0.52 29.07 -3.36
N TRP A 98 0.16 30.21 -2.77
CA TRP A 98 0.66 31.51 -3.23
C TRP A 98 2.17 31.64 -3.09
N ALA A 99 2.75 31.19 -1.97
CA ALA A 99 4.20 31.19 -1.78
C ALA A 99 4.89 30.32 -2.84
N LYS A 100 4.38 29.11 -3.09
CA LYS A 100 4.92 28.22 -4.13
C LYS A 100 4.79 28.78 -5.53
N PHE A 101 3.68 29.43 -5.88
CA PHE A 101 3.55 30.08 -7.17
C PHE A 101 4.58 31.21 -7.36
N LYS A 102 4.85 32.00 -6.32
CA LYS A 102 5.88 33.05 -6.37
C LYS A 102 7.30 32.48 -6.50
N GLU A 103 7.55 31.31 -5.90
CA GLU A 103 8.85 30.62 -5.94
C GLU A 103 9.11 29.96 -7.31
N THR A 104 8.12 29.24 -7.85
CA THR A 104 8.33 28.37 -9.04
C THR A 104 7.75 28.93 -10.33
N GLY A 105 6.78 29.84 -10.27
CA GLY A 105 6.03 30.32 -11.43
C GLY A 105 5.06 29.29 -12.05
N GLU A 106 4.94 28.08 -11.51
CA GLU A 106 4.09 27.04 -12.10
C GLU A 106 2.60 27.36 -11.93
N VAL A 107 1.87 27.42 -13.04
CA VAL A 107 0.46 27.85 -13.07
C VAL A 107 -0.45 26.97 -12.21
N GLY A 108 -0.10 25.69 -12.00
CA GLY A 108 -0.82 24.77 -11.12
C GLY A 108 -0.99 25.31 -9.69
N TRP A 109 0.06 25.94 -9.12
CA TRP A 109 -0.01 26.55 -7.80
C TRP A 109 -0.96 27.74 -7.76
N LYS A 110 -1.01 28.54 -8.84
CA LYS A 110 -1.95 29.66 -8.96
C LYS A 110 -3.40 29.17 -8.95
N TYR A 111 -3.73 28.10 -9.68
CA TYR A 111 -5.07 27.54 -9.67
C TYR A 111 -5.49 27.08 -8.27
N MET A 112 -4.61 26.38 -7.55
CA MET A 112 -4.89 25.95 -6.17
C MET A 112 -5.02 27.14 -5.20
N ALA A 113 -4.20 28.17 -5.37
CA ALA A 113 -4.23 29.38 -4.54
C ALA A 113 -5.52 30.20 -4.73
N LEU A 114 -6.23 30.05 -5.85
CA LEU A 114 -7.48 30.75 -6.15
C LEU A 114 -8.73 29.99 -5.66
N MET A 115 -8.60 28.75 -5.20
CA MET A 115 -9.72 27.96 -4.68
C MET A 115 -10.42 28.64 -3.50
N LYS A 116 -11.72 28.35 -3.30
CA LYS A 116 -12.45 28.88 -2.13
C LYS A 116 -12.07 28.09 -0.88
N VAL A 117 -11.92 28.77 0.25
CA VAL A 117 -11.77 28.08 1.55
C VAL A 117 -13.04 27.30 1.83
N GLY A 118 -12.91 26.06 2.32
CA GLY A 118 -14.04 25.13 2.49
C GLY A 118 -14.35 24.30 1.24
N GLN A 119 -13.74 24.58 0.09
CA GLN A 119 -13.89 23.74 -1.10
C GLN A 119 -13.26 22.36 -0.86
N VAL A 120 -13.94 21.30 -1.31
CA VAL A 120 -13.51 19.91 -1.12
C VAL A 120 -12.81 19.40 -2.36
N ILE A 121 -11.59 18.89 -2.18
CA ILE A 121 -10.80 18.20 -3.20
C ILE A 121 -11.00 16.70 -3.01
N LYS A 122 -11.43 16.00 -4.07
CA LYS A 122 -11.60 14.54 -4.06
C LYS A 122 -10.33 13.85 -4.55
N ILE A 123 -9.76 12.98 -3.72
CA ILE A 123 -8.63 12.12 -4.08
C ILE A 123 -9.18 10.73 -4.40
N PRO A 124 -8.98 10.23 -5.64
CA PRO A 124 -9.45 8.90 -5.98
C PRO A 124 -8.61 7.83 -5.28
N GLN A 125 -9.28 6.76 -4.88
CA GLN A 125 -8.67 5.56 -4.34
C GLN A 125 -7.71 4.94 -5.36
N ARG A 126 -6.51 4.60 -4.88
CA ARG A 126 -5.45 3.89 -5.59
C ARG A 126 -4.88 2.87 -4.63
N GLN A 127 -5.66 1.83 -4.41
CA GLN A 127 -5.33 0.78 -3.47
C GLN A 127 -4.11 0.00 -3.96
N PHE A 128 -3.14 -0.21 -3.09
CA PHE A 128 -1.97 -1.07 -3.35
C PHE A 128 -1.80 -2.11 -2.24
N ILE A 129 -2.35 -1.83 -1.07
CA ILE A 129 -2.42 -2.74 0.08
C ILE A 129 -3.86 -2.79 0.55
N GLY A 130 -4.26 -3.95 1.03
CA GLY A 130 -5.51 -4.11 1.75
C GLY A 130 -5.99 -5.53 1.65
N ASP A 131 -7.21 -5.75 2.11
CA ASP A 131 -7.85 -7.05 2.01
C ASP A 131 -8.71 -7.16 0.74
N GLY A 132 -8.79 -8.36 0.19
CA GLY A 132 -9.52 -8.66 -1.03
C GLY A 132 -9.43 -10.14 -1.41
N PRO A 133 -10.16 -10.60 -2.43
CA PRO A 133 -10.19 -12.02 -2.82
C PRO A 133 -8.80 -12.62 -3.09
N GLU A 134 -7.95 -11.88 -3.80
CA GLU A 134 -6.58 -12.31 -4.11
C GLU A 134 -5.67 -12.28 -2.87
N THR A 135 -5.87 -11.33 -1.96
CA THR A 135 -5.15 -11.30 -0.67
C THR A 135 -5.51 -12.51 0.18
N GLN A 136 -6.80 -12.82 0.30
CA GLN A 136 -7.30 -13.98 1.02
C GLN A 136 -6.83 -15.30 0.41
N LYS A 137 -6.74 -15.36 -0.92
CA LYS A 137 -6.18 -16.50 -1.62
C LYS A 137 -4.71 -16.70 -1.25
N LEU A 138 -3.89 -15.64 -1.33
CA LEU A 138 -2.47 -15.71 -0.97
C LEU A 138 -2.26 -16.16 0.48
N ILE A 139 -3.08 -15.64 1.41
CA ILE A 139 -3.04 -16.05 2.83
C ILE A 139 -3.33 -17.55 2.97
N ARG A 140 -4.36 -18.07 2.29
CA ARG A 140 -4.70 -19.50 2.34
C ARG A 140 -3.58 -20.36 1.76
N ASP A 141 -3.00 -19.94 0.64
CA ASP A 141 -1.94 -20.68 -0.05
C ASP A 141 -0.68 -20.79 0.85
N VAL A 142 -0.33 -19.72 1.57
CA VAL A 142 0.76 -19.72 2.55
C VAL A 142 0.47 -20.65 3.73
N ILE A 143 -0.73 -20.57 4.31
CA ILE A 143 -1.12 -21.44 5.42
C ILE A 143 -1.06 -22.90 4.99
N GLN A 144 -1.64 -23.23 3.83
CA GLN A 144 -1.66 -24.60 3.32
C GLN A 144 -0.25 -25.14 3.09
N SER A 145 0.62 -24.35 2.46
CA SER A 145 2.01 -24.73 2.20
C SER A 145 2.77 -25.04 3.49
N ASN A 146 2.53 -24.28 4.56
CA ASN A 146 3.15 -24.51 5.86
C ASN A 146 2.59 -25.75 6.57
N LEU A 147 1.27 -25.97 6.50
CA LEU A 147 0.65 -27.19 7.03
C LEU A 147 1.16 -28.44 6.31
N ASP A 148 1.34 -28.39 4.99
CA ASP A 148 1.87 -29.51 4.21
C ASP A 148 3.32 -29.85 4.63
N LYS A 149 4.18 -28.84 4.79
CA LYS A 149 5.54 -29.02 5.33
C LYS A 149 5.51 -29.67 6.71
N PHE A 150 4.63 -29.19 7.60
CA PHE A 150 4.49 -29.74 8.95
C PHE A 150 4.00 -31.20 8.94
N ASN A 151 3.02 -31.53 8.09
CA ASN A 151 2.50 -32.88 7.95
C ASN A 151 3.57 -33.87 7.46
N LEU A 152 4.46 -33.44 6.56
CA LEU A 152 5.61 -34.25 6.13
C LEU A 152 6.55 -34.54 7.31
N GLN A 153 6.92 -33.51 8.08
CA GLN A 153 7.77 -33.67 9.26
C GLN A 153 7.12 -34.58 10.31
N LEU A 154 5.81 -34.47 10.53
CA LEU A 154 5.06 -35.33 11.42
C LEU A 154 5.08 -36.80 10.96
N THR A 155 4.92 -37.02 9.66
CA THR A 155 4.97 -38.38 9.09
C THR A 155 6.36 -39.00 9.24
N GLU A 156 7.43 -38.24 9.01
CA GLU A 156 8.81 -38.69 9.22
C GLU A 156 9.10 -39.01 10.69
N PHE A 157 8.62 -38.18 11.61
CA PHE A 157 8.76 -38.39 13.05
C PHE A 157 8.07 -39.69 13.51
N LEU A 158 6.84 -39.95 13.04
CA LEU A 158 6.07 -41.14 13.42
C LEU A 158 6.58 -42.45 12.80
N ARG A 159 7.45 -42.39 11.77
CA ARG A 159 8.08 -43.57 11.17
C ARG A 159 9.30 -44.08 11.95
N GLN A 160 9.84 -43.26 12.87
CA GLN A 160 10.95 -43.61 13.76
C GLN A 160 10.45 -44.36 14.99
#